data_AF-A0A6J4Q283-F1
#
_entry.id   AF-A0A6J4Q283-F1
#
_cell.length_a   1.000
_cell.length_b   1.000
_cell.length_c   1.000
_cell.angle_alpha   90.00
_cell.angle_beta   90.00
_cell.angle_gamma   90.00
#
_symmetry.space_group_name_H-M   'P 1'
#
loop_
_entity.id
_entity.type
_entity.pdbx_description
1 polymer ?
#
loop_
_entity_poly.entity_id
_entity_poly.type
_entity_poly.pdbx_seq_one_letter_code
_entity_poly.pdbx_strand_id
1 'polypeptide(L)'
;MLVLALDTATSAVVAGVAELTPDGVLVRASRVAQEARRHGELLVPALLDACAEAGVALRDAGAVVVGVGPGPFTGLRVGMVTAAALGDALDVPVHGV
;
A
#
# COMPACT_ATOMS: atom_id res chain seq x y z
N MET A 1 6.07 -10.88 -9.77
CA MET A 1 4.75 -10.18 -9.78
C MET A 1 4.82 -8.98 -8.87
N LEU A 2 4.42 -7.79 -9.31
CA LEU A 2 4.44 -6.58 -8.49
C LEU A 2 3.23 -6.54 -7.55
N VAL A 3 3.45 -6.06 -6.34
CA VAL A 3 2.45 -5.97 -5.27
C VAL A 3 2.53 -4.58 -4.63
N LEU A 4 1.40 -3.90 -4.53
CA LEU A 4 1.28 -2.66 -3.76
C LEU A 4 0.98 -3.01 -2.31
N ALA A 5 1.75 -2.48 -1.36
CA ALA A 5 1.59 -2.74 0.07
C ALA A 5 1.20 -1.47 0.82
N LEU A 6 0.12 -1.54 1.61
CA LEU A 6 -0.44 -0.41 2.35
C LEU A 6 -0.62 -0.77 3.84
N ASP A 7 -0.19 0.09 4.75
CA ASP A 7 -0.48 -0.04 6.17
C ASP A 7 -0.81 1.32 6.80
N THR A 8 -1.90 1.34 7.56
CA THR A 8 -2.43 2.49 8.29
C THR A 8 -2.91 2.11 9.69
N ALA A 9 -2.50 0.94 10.20
CA ALA A 9 -2.90 0.39 11.49
C ALA A 9 -2.24 1.12 12.68
N THR A 10 -1.22 1.94 12.43
CA THR A 10 -0.49 2.68 13.45
C THR A 10 -0.47 4.18 13.16
N SER A 11 0.31 4.94 13.93
CA SER A 11 0.60 6.35 13.63
C SER A 11 1.42 6.53 12.35
N ALA A 12 2.08 5.48 11.86
CA ALA A 12 2.80 5.48 10.60
C ALA A 12 1.86 5.13 9.44
N VAL A 13 1.97 5.91 8.37
CA VAL A 13 1.39 5.61 7.06
C VAL A 13 2.48 4.96 6.23
N VAL A 14 2.29 3.70 5.88
CA VAL A 14 3.25 2.94 5.07
C VAL A 14 2.63 2.65 3.71
N ALA A 15 3.39 2.95 2.67
CA ALA A 15 3.09 2.56 1.31
C ALA A 15 4.35 2.03 0.64
N GLY A 16 4.23 0.98 -0.17
CA GLY A 16 5.39 0.42 -0.83
C GLY A 16 5.05 -0.45 -2.03
N VAL A 17 6.10 -0.77 -2.79
CA VAL A 17 6.07 -1.68 -3.92
C VAL A 17 7.00 -2.83 -3.60
N ALA A 18 6.47 -4.04 -3.65
CA ALA A 18 7.25 -5.27 -3.54
C ALA A 18 7.12 -6.09 -4.83
N GLU A 19 8.11 -6.92 -5.10
CA GLU A 19 8.04 -7.93 -6.14
C GLU A 19 8.11 -9.31 -5.51
N LEU A 20 7.09 -10.12 -5.77
CA LEU A 20 7.09 -11.54 -5.48
C LEU A 20 7.85 -12.28 -6.57
N THR A 21 8.95 -12.93 -6.19
CA THR A 21 9.81 -13.77 -7.04
C THR A 21 9.75 -15.22 -6.55
N PRO A 22 10.23 -16.20 -7.33
CA PRO A 22 10.35 -17.58 -6.86
C PRO A 22 11.21 -17.75 -5.60
N ASP A 23 12.15 -16.83 -5.39
CA ASP A 23 13.09 -16.83 -4.28
C ASP A 23 12.59 -16.06 -3.04
N GLY A 24 11.41 -15.42 -3.13
CA GLY A 24 10.79 -14.72 -2.02
C GLY A 24 10.23 -13.34 -2.38
N VAL A 25 10.32 -12.39 -1.45
CA VAL A 25 9.80 -11.03 -1.61
C VAL A 25 10.96 -10.05 -1.65
N LEU A 26 11.03 -9.24 -2.71
CA LEU A 26 12.01 -8.17 -2.83
C LEU A 26 11.29 -6.81 -2.83
N VAL A 27 11.54 -6.00 -1.79
CA VAL A 27 11.03 -4.63 -1.68
C VAL A 27 11.73 -3.76 -2.73
N ARG A 28 10.95 -3.17 -3.64
CA ARG A 28 11.46 -2.24 -4.67
C ARG A 28 11.59 -0.82 -4.13
N ALA A 29 10.60 -0.36 -3.38
CA ALA A 29 10.60 0.94 -2.73
C ALA A 29 9.57 0.95 -1.59
N SER A 30 9.78 1.81 -0.60
CA SER A 30 8.79 2.09 0.44
C SER A 30 8.86 3.54 0.91
N ARG A 31 7.75 3.99 1.47
CA ARG A 31 7.59 5.29 2.12
C ARG A 31 6.92 5.08 3.46
N VAL A 32 7.43 5.80 4.45
CA VAL A 32 6.87 5.83 5.79
C VAL A 32 6.71 7.29 6.18
N ALA A 33 5.46 7.72 6.39
CA ALA A 33 5.17 9.04 6.94
C ALA A 33 4.68 8.90 8.38
N GLN A 34 5.30 9.63 9.31
CA GLN A 34 4.99 9.55 10.74
C GLN A 34 4.03 10.66 11.18
N GLU A 35 2.82 10.69 10.61
CA GLU A 35 1.81 11.71 10.90
C GLU A 35 0.42 11.10 11.07
N ALA A 36 0.11 10.69 12.29
CA ALA A 36 -1.10 9.94 12.66
C ALA A 36 -2.45 10.64 12.41
N ARG A 37 -2.46 11.90 11.97
CA ARG A 37 -3.70 12.66 11.72
C ARG A 37 -3.99 12.87 10.25
N ARG A 38 -3.08 12.46 9.37
CA ARG A 38 -3.12 12.78 7.93
C ARG A 38 -3.05 11.53 7.06
N HIS A 39 -3.47 10.38 7.58
CA HIS A 39 -3.49 9.12 6.82
C HIS A 39 -4.14 9.25 5.44
N GLY A 40 -5.30 9.92 5.36
CA GLY A 40 -6.01 10.12 4.10
C GLY A 40 -5.30 11.00 3.09
N GLU A 41 -4.50 11.96 3.57
CA GLU A 41 -3.74 12.87 2.71
C GLU A 41 -2.39 12.27 2.29
N LEU A 42 -1.81 11.39 3.11
CA LEU A 42 -0.43 10.92 2.95
C LEU A 42 -0.32 9.58 2.23
N LEU A 43 -1.33 8.71 2.33
CA LEU A 43 -1.23 7.34 1.83
C LEU A 43 -1.02 7.27 0.30
N VAL A 44 -1.87 7.94 -0.47
CA VAL A 44 -1.78 7.90 -1.94
C VAL A 44 -0.52 8.61 -2.45
N PRO A 45 -0.14 9.82 -1.97
CA PRO A 45 1.14 10.42 -2.34
C PRO A 45 2.35 9.53 -2.01
N ALA A 46 2.39 8.93 -0.82
CA ALA A 46 3.46 8.01 -0.43
C ALA A 46 3.55 6.79 -1.36
N LEU A 47 2.40 6.25 -1.80
CA LEU A 47 2.35 5.16 -2.76
C LEU A 47 2.90 5.58 -4.13
N LEU A 48 2.49 6.75 -4.62
CA LEU A 48 2.96 7.30 -5.91
C LEU A 48 4.47 7.56 -5.89
N ASP A 49 5.00 8.10 -4.80
CA ASP A 49 6.43 8.30 -4.62
C ASP A 49 7.20 6.97 -4.59
N ALA A 50 6.65 5.94 -3.95
CA ALA A 50 7.24 4.60 -3.94
C ALA A 50 7.23 3.97 -5.36
N CYS A 51 6.13 4.11 -6.11
CA CYS A 51 6.07 3.67 -7.50
C CYS A 51 7.11 4.39 -8.38
N ALA A 52 7.25 5.71 -8.21
CA ALA A 52 8.23 6.50 -8.94
C ALA A 52 9.68 6.07 -8.64
N GLU A 53 10.03 5.83 -7.37
CA GLU A 53 11.35 5.32 -7.00
C GLU A 53 11.61 3.90 -7.54
N ALA A 54 10.59 3.04 -7.51
CA ALA A 54 10.67 1.69 -8.06
C ALA A 54 10.69 1.66 -9.61
N GLY A 55 10.42 2.78 -10.28
CA GLY A 55 10.36 2.87 -11.74
C GLY A 55 9.16 2.12 -12.35
N VAL A 56 8.05 2.00 -11.62
CA VAL A 56 6.84 1.27 -12.04
C VAL A 56 5.61 2.17 -12.03
N ALA A 57 4.58 1.81 -12.79
CA ALA A 57 3.26 2.42 -12.70
C ALA A 57 2.34 1.60 -11.77
N LEU A 58 1.31 2.24 -11.20
CA LEU A 58 0.29 1.55 -10.40
C LEU A 58 -0.34 0.36 -11.15
N ARG A 59 -0.61 0.55 -12.45
CA ARG A 59 -1.20 -0.48 -13.34
C ARG A 59 -0.31 -1.70 -13.59
N ASP A 60 0.96 -1.64 -13.20
CA ASP A 60 1.87 -2.79 -13.35
C ASP A 60 1.73 -3.75 -12.16
N ALA A 61 1.00 -3.36 -11.11
CA ALA A 61 0.70 -4.21 -9.98
C ALA A 61 -0.21 -5.38 -10.38
N GLY A 62 0.08 -6.57 -9.85
CA GLY A 62 -0.77 -7.75 -9.98
C GLY A 62 -1.62 -8.05 -8.75
N ALA A 63 -1.40 -7.34 -7.65
CA ALA A 63 -2.18 -7.44 -6.41
C ALA A 63 -1.98 -6.22 -5.50
N VAL A 64 -2.91 -6.01 -4.58
CA VAL A 64 -2.78 -5.07 -3.46
C VAL A 64 -2.83 -5.85 -2.14
N VAL A 65 -1.92 -5.55 -1.21
CA VAL A 65 -1.95 -6.07 0.16
C VAL A 65 -2.15 -4.91 1.14
N VAL A 66 -2.98 -5.12 2.14
CA VAL A 66 -3.32 -4.09 3.12
C VAL A 66 -3.42 -4.64 4.53
N GLY A 67 -2.85 -3.94 5.51
CA GLY A 67 -3.00 -4.29 6.92
C GLY A 67 -4.46 -4.11 7.39
N VAL A 68 -5.03 -5.13 8.04
CA VAL A 68 -6.40 -5.11 8.59
C VAL A 68 -6.44 -4.99 10.12
N GLY A 69 -5.29 -4.90 10.77
CA GLY A 69 -5.14 -4.56 12.18
C GLY A 69 -4.40 -5.61 13.01
N PRO A 70 -4.44 -5.49 14.35
CA PRO A 70 -5.21 -4.52 15.13
C PRO A 70 -4.70 -3.07 15.01
N GLY A 71 -5.60 -2.10 15.11
CA GLY A 71 -5.26 -0.67 15.00
C GLY A 71 -6.47 0.25 15.17
N PRO A 72 -6.28 1.59 15.23
CA PRO A 72 -7.37 2.54 15.33
C PRO A 72 -8.29 2.47 14.11
N PHE A 73 -9.61 2.43 14.35
CA PHE A 73 -10.64 2.28 13.32
C PHE A 73 -10.51 3.30 12.17
N THR A 74 -10.24 4.57 12.48
CA THR A 74 -10.10 5.64 11.49
C THR A 74 -8.92 5.40 10.55
N GLY A 75 -7.76 4.99 11.09
CA GLY A 75 -6.57 4.71 10.30
C GLY A 75 -6.79 3.53 9.37
N LEU A 76 -7.20 2.39 9.93
CA LEU A 76 -7.45 1.14 9.19
C LEU A 76 -8.41 1.32 8.01
N ARG A 77 -9.50 2.08 8.20
CA ARG A 77 -10.46 2.32 7.11
C ARG A 77 -9.85 3.07 5.95
N VAL A 78 -8.91 4.00 6.18
CA VAL A 78 -8.22 4.70 5.10
C VAL A 78 -7.43 3.71 4.25
N GLY A 79 -6.63 2.84 4.88
CA GLY A 79 -5.87 1.82 4.17
C GLY A 79 -6.76 0.87 3.39
N MET A 80 -7.75 0.25 4.06
CA MET A 80 -8.62 -0.76 3.44
C MET A 80 -9.47 -0.21 2.30
N VAL A 81 -10.06 0.99 2.45
CA VAL A 81 -10.86 1.60 1.37
C VAL A 81 -9.98 1.98 0.19
N THR A 82 -8.78 2.52 0.45
CA THR A 82 -7.81 2.82 -0.62
C THR A 82 -7.39 1.55 -1.36
N ALA A 83 -7.11 0.47 -0.64
CA ALA A 83 -6.76 -0.82 -1.23
C ALA A 83 -7.90 -1.39 -2.09
N ALA A 84 -9.13 -1.35 -1.58
CA ALA A 84 -10.31 -1.79 -2.33
C ALA A 84 -10.53 -0.98 -3.60
N ALA A 85 -10.40 0.35 -3.53
CA ALA A 85 -10.54 1.23 -4.69
C ALA A 85 -9.44 0.98 -5.75
N LEU A 86 -8.20 0.72 -5.32
CA LEU A 86 -7.11 0.34 -6.22
C LEU A 86 -7.35 -1.04 -6.85
N GLY A 87 -7.79 -2.02 -6.07
CA GLY A 87 -8.13 -3.35 -6.58
C GLY A 87 -9.20 -3.31 -7.66
N ASP A 88 -10.28 -2.55 -7.42
CA ASP A 88 -11.36 -2.33 -8.37
C ASP A 88 -10.89 -1.59 -9.63
N ALA A 89 -10.14 -0.49 -9.47
CA ALA A 89 -9.66 0.31 -10.60
C ALA A 89 -8.62 -0.39 -11.47
N LEU A 90 -7.82 -1.30 -10.90
CA LEU A 90 -6.76 -2.02 -11.58
C LEU A 90 -7.17 -3.44 -12.01
N ASP A 91 -8.36 -3.90 -11.62
CA ASP A 91 -8.84 -5.28 -11.83
C ASP A 91 -7.87 -6.34 -11.26
N VAL A 92 -7.45 -6.14 -10.00
CA VAL A 92 -6.50 -7.02 -9.30
C VAL A 92 -7.01 -7.45 -7.93
N PRO A 93 -6.60 -8.65 -7.45
CA PRO A 93 -6.99 -9.11 -6.12
C PRO A 93 -6.44 -8.20 -5.00
N VAL A 94 -7.22 -8.09 -3.93
CA VAL A 94 -6.85 -7.38 -2.69
C VAL A 94 -6.80 -8.38 -1.54
N HIS A 95 -5.69 -8.36 -0.79
CA HIS A 95 -5.48 -9.26 0.34
C HIS A 95 -5.31 -8.45 1.65
N GLY A 96 -6.12 -8.77 2.64
CA GLY A 96 -5.95 -8.26 4.01
C GLY A 96 -4.95 -9.11 4.80
N VAL A 97 -4.10 -8.47 5.61
CA VAL A 97 -3.09 -9.11 6.48
C VAL A 97 -3.25 -8.66 7.93
#